data_AF-A0A8X6XM70-F1
#
_entry.id   AF-A0A8X6XM70-F1
#
_cell.length_a   1.000
_cell.length_b   1.000
_cell.length_c   1.000
_cell.angle_alpha   90.00
_cell.angle_beta   90.00
_cell.angle_gamma   90.00
#
_symmetry.space_group_name_H-M   'P 1'
#
loop_
_entity.id
_entity.type
_entity.pdbx_description
1 polymer ?
#
loop_
_entity_poly.entity_id
_entity_poly.type
_entity_poly.pdbx_seq_one_letter_code
_entity_poly.pdbx_strand_id
1 'polypeptide(L)'
;MMKNAFVENVKRKIKTPTKRIKTPNPDKRKNGKKFKSEPEDFNPGVIYIGHIPHGFYEEEMRAYFSQFGRIRRLRVVRSKKTGNPKGYAFIEFNSESVAKIAAEAMNNYLFFEKLLKCEFVPADKVHPSTFEVHEHGVILGSDVNRVKQNQIKDNEALRRSENRRIDRFKKLQSFLAEKDIDFEIESFLP
;
A
#
# COMPACT_ATOMS: atom_id res chain seq x y z
N MET A 1 30.39 -11.95 41.02
CA MET A 1 30.40 -13.32 40.47
C MET A 1 28.94 -13.78 40.49
N MET A 2 28.25 -14.18 39.43
CA MET A 2 28.61 -14.68 38.11
C MET A 2 27.61 -14.18 37.05
N LYS A 3 28.06 -14.26 35.80
CA LYS A 3 27.46 -13.77 34.56
C LYS A 3 26.12 -14.46 34.25
N ASN A 4 25.05 -13.70 34.02
CA ASN A 4 23.90 -14.16 33.23
C ASN A 4 23.92 -13.49 31.86
N ALA A 5 24.88 -13.96 31.06
CA ALA A 5 25.13 -13.62 29.66
C ALA A 5 24.12 -14.30 28.71
N PHE A 6 22.82 -14.21 29.01
CA PHE A 6 21.77 -14.84 28.20
C PHE A 6 20.76 -13.86 27.59
N VAL A 7 20.80 -12.57 27.94
CA VAL A 7 19.87 -11.55 27.40
C VAL A 7 20.54 -10.53 26.46
N GLU A 8 21.80 -10.72 26.09
CA GLU A 8 22.48 -9.81 25.14
C GLU A 8 22.42 -10.23 23.67
N ASN A 9 21.77 -11.33 23.29
CA ASN A 9 21.94 -11.90 21.94
C ASN A 9 20.66 -12.16 21.13
N VAL A 10 19.65 -11.29 21.26
CA VAL A 10 18.54 -11.18 20.28
C VAL A 10 18.38 -9.75 19.75
N LYS A 11 19.50 -9.06 19.51
CA LYS A 11 19.60 -8.09 18.39
C LYS A 11 20.13 -8.82 17.16
N ARG A 12 19.50 -9.93 16.77
CA ARG A 12 19.59 -10.40 15.38
C ARG A 12 18.85 -9.37 14.55
N LYS A 13 19.61 -8.39 14.07
CA LYS A 13 19.26 -7.52 12.94
C LYS A 13 18.64 -8.41 11.88
N ILE A 14 17.31 -8.44 11.80
CA ILE A 14 16.64 -8.75 10.55
C ILE A 14 16.98 -7.55 9.67
N LYS A 15 18.14 -7.63 9.01
CA LYS A 15 18.41 -6.84 7.82
C LYS A 15 17.40 -7.34 6.80
N THR A 16 16.19 -6.78 6.80
CA THR A 16 15.43 -6.73 5.56
C THR A 16 16.36 -6.06 4.54
N PRO A 17 16.58 -6.66 3.36
CA PRO A 17 17.31 -5.97 2.32
C PRO A 17 16.41 -4.85 1.84
N THR A 18 16.40 -3.71 2.53
CA THR A 18 16.08 -2.44 1.90
C THR A 18 17.24 -2.16 0.96
N LYS A 19 17.23 -2.81 -0.21
CA LYS A 19 17.82 -2.23 -1.40
C LYS A 19 17.14 -0.88 -1.55
N ARG A 20 17.75 0.17 -1.01
CA ARG A 20 17.57 1.52 -1.51
C ARG A 20 17.87 1.41 -2.99
N ILE A 21 16.83 1.34 -3.81
CA ILE A 21 16.95 1.66 -5.22
C ILE A 21 17.40 3.11 -5.20
N LYS A 22 18.71 3.32 -5.36
CA LYS A 22 19.24 4.64 -5.71
C LYS A 22 18.54 4.96 -7.02
N THR A 23 17.65 5.94 -7.00
CA THR A 23 17.20 6.58 -8.23
C THR A 23 18.45 6.98 -8.99
N PRO A 24 18.66 6.51 -10.23
CA PRO A 24 19.76 7.00 -11.03
C PRO A 24 19.60 8.51 -11.20
N ASN A 25 20.66 9.25 -10.87
CA ASN A 25 20.81 10.67 -11.15
C ASN A 25 20.45 10.93 -12.62
N PRO A 26 19.51 11.84 -12.96
CA PRO A 26 19.07 12.01 -14.33
C PRO A 26 20.01 12.97 -15.08
N ASP A 27 21.30 12.67 -15.10
CA ASP A 27 22.25 13.39 -15.95
C ASP A 27 22.77 12.48 -17.05
N LYS A 28 22.47 12.89 -18.29
CA LYS A 28 22.86 12.34 -19.61
C LYS A 28 21.93 11.25 -20.17
N ARG A 29 20.84 11.69 -20.78
CA ARG A 29 20.28 11.03 -21.97
C ARG A 29 20.33 11.99 -23.16
N LYS A 30 20.82 11.42 -24.26
CA LYS A 30 21.28 12.05 -25.50
C LYS A 30 20.20 12.90 -26.17
N ASN A 31 20.63 14.00 -26.80
CA ASN A 31 19.85 14.90 -27.65
C ASN A 31 18.99 14.12 -28.67
N GLY A 32 17.70 13.96 -28.37
CA GLY A 32 16.67 13.64 -29.36
C GLY A 32 16.25 14.92 -30.07
N LYS A 33 16.16 14.87 -31.40
CA LYS A 33 15.71 15.96 -32.28
C LYS A 33 14.46 16.64 -31.70
N LYS A 34 14.55 17.96 -31.46
CA LYS A 34 13.40 18.82 -31.15
C LYS A 34 12.49 18.86 -32.38
N PHE A 35 11.41 18.09 -32.36
CA PHE A 35 10.26 18.37 -33.20
C PHE A 35 9.66 19.69 -32.71
N LYS A 36 9.55 20.68 -33.61
CA LYS A 36 8.80 21.92 -33.35
C LYS A 36 7.32 21.53 -33.28
N SER A 37 6.76 21.48 -32.07
CA SER A 37 5.32 21.35 -31.88
C SER A 37 4.67 22.73 -32.00
N GLU A 38 3.57 22.80 -32.74
CA GLU A 38 2.56 23.88 -32.69
C GLU A 38 2.24 24.26 -31.23
N PRO A 39 1.73 25.48 -30.95
CA PRO A 39 1.33 25.86 -29.61
C PRO A 39 0.25 24.88 -29.11
N GLU A 40 0.65 23.91 -28.30
CA GLU A 40 -0.30 22.98 -27.71
C GLU A 40 -1.22 23.75 -26.76
N ASP A 41 -2.52 23.70 -27.03
CA ASP A 41 -3.54 24.10 -26.07
C ASP A 41 -3.31 23.31 -24.78
N PHE A 42 -2.76 23.99 -23.77
CA PHE A 42 -2.47 23.42 -22.45
C PHE A 42 -3.75 23.33 -21.62
N ASN A 43 -4.77 22.72 -22.19
CA ASN A 43 -6.02 22.43 -21.52
C ASN A 43 -6.03 20.94 -21.15
N PRO A 44 -5.75 20.56 -19.89
CA PRO A 44 -5.61 19.16 -19.52
C PRO A 44 -6.93 18.41 -19.59
N GLY A 45 -6.91 17.21 -20.18
CA GLY A 45 -8.06 16.31 -20.24
C GLY A 45 -7.81 15.03 -19.46
N VAL A 46 -8.82 14.54 -18.75
CA VAL A 46 -8.74 13.27 -17.99
C VAL A 46 -9.60 12.21 -18.65
N ILE A 47 -9.05 11.00 -18.79
CA ILE A 47 -9.81 9.82 -19.19
C ILE A 47 -9.88 8.82 -18.04
N TYR A 48 -11.04 8.17 -17.93
CA TYR A 48 -11.26 6.98 -17.14
C TYR A 48 -11.05 5.75 -18.01
N ILE A 49 -10.32 4.77 -17.47
CA ILE A 49 -10.12 3.46 -18.11
C ILE A 49 -10.57 2.40 -17.11
N GLY A 50 -11.53 1.56 -17.50
CA GLY A 50 -12.05 0.43 -16.73
C GLY A 50 -11.85 -0.91 -17.43
N HIS A 51 -12.11 -1.99 -16.70
CA HIS A 51 -11.96 -3.38 -17.15
C HIS A 51 -10.53 -3.75 -17.55
N ILE A 52 -9.56 -3.11 -16.92
CA ILE A 52 -8.14 -3.32 -17.20
C ILE A 52 -7.74 -4.77 -16.86
N PRO A 53 -7.09 -5.50 -17.79
CA PRO A 53 -6.57 -6.83 -17.51
C PRO A 53 -5.37 -6.78 -16.56
N HIS A 54 -5.13 -7.88 -15.87
CA HIS A 54 -4.00 -8.00 -14.96
C HIS A 54 -2.68 -7.90 -15.71
N GLY A 55 -1.72 -7.13 -15.18
CA GLY A 55 -0.42 -6.89 -15.83
C GLY A 55 -0.37 -5.66 -16.75
N PHE A 56 -1.51 -5.05 -17.09
CA PHE A 56 -1.53 -3.76 -17.78
C PHE A 56 -1.60 -2.63 -16.75
N TYR A 57 -0.44 -2.19 -16.25
CA TYR A 57 -0.34 -1.20 -15.17
C TYR A 57 0.27 0.11 -15.67
N GLU A 58 0.80 0.93 -14.76
CA GLU A 58 1.25 2.28 -15.07
C GLU A 58 2.32 2.37 -16.14
N GLU A 59 3.29 1.45 -16.16
CA GLU A 59 4.40 1.48 -17.12
C GLU A 59 3.91 1.13 -18.52
N GLU A 60 3.13 0.06 -18.63
CA GLU A 60 2.56 -0.42 -19.89
C GLU A 60 1.52 0.56 -20.43
N MET A 61 0.65 1.09 -19.58
CA MET A 61 -0.31 2.12 -19.97
C MET A 61 0.40 3.39 -20.43
N ARG A 62 1.44 3.84 -19.71
CA ARG A 62 2.17 5.05 -20.10
C ARG A 62 2.82 4.85 -21.46
N ALA A 63 3.44 3.70 -21.70
CA ALA A 63 4.04 3.39 -23.00
C ALA A 63 2.97 3.38 -24.10
N TYR A 64 1.87 2.66 -23.92
CA TYR A 64 0.80 2.54 -24.91
C TYR A 64 0.11 3.88 -25.18
N PHE A 65 -0.37 4.56 -24.14
CA PHE A 65 -1.14 5.80 -24.30
C PHE A 65 -0.27 7.01 -24.70
N SER A 66 1.06 6.92 -24.56
CA SER A 66 1.96 7.97 -25.06
C SER A 66 1.89 8.18 -26.57
N GLN A 67 1.34 7.20 -27.32
CA GLN A 67 1.13 7.31 -28.76
C GLN A 67 0.03 8.32 -29.14
N PHE A 68 -0.95 8.55 -28.25
CA PHE A 68 -2.01 9.54 -28.49
C PHE A 68 -1.52 10.96 -28.20
N GLY A 69 -0.69 11.10 -27.17
CA GLY A 69 -0.10 12.38 -26.80
C GLY A 69 0.61 12.35 -25.46
N ARG A 70 1.09 13.52 -25.03
CA ARG A 70 1.86 13.65 -23.79
C ARG A 70 0.98 13.43 -22.56
N ILE A 71 1.35 12.43 -21.75
CA ILE A 71 0.70 12.10 -20.48
C ILE A 71 1.34 12.92 -19.35
N ARG A 72 0.50 13.67 -18.63
CA ARG A 72 0.90 14.47 -17.46
C ARG A 72 0.87 13.65 -16.17
N ARG A 73 -0.28 13.06 -15.86
CA ARG A 73 -0.49 12.20 -14.68
C ARG A 73 -1.13 10.89 -15.08
N LEU A 74 -0.76 9.82 -14.38
CA LEU A 74 -1.33 8.49 -14.60
C LEU A 74 -1.39 7.78 -13.26
N ARG A 75 -2.53 7.18 -12.93
CA ARG A 75 -2.71 6.41 -11.69
C ARG A 75 -3.62 5.21 -11.92
N VAL A 76 -3.13 4.00 -11.63
CA VAL A 76 -3.99 2.82 -11.47
C VAL A 76 -4.53 2.80 -10.04
N VAL A 77 -5.85 2.72 -9.91
CA VAL A 77 -6.46 2.74 -8.59
C VAL A 77 -6.32 1.38 -7.91
N ARG A 78 -5.78 1.40 -6.70
CA ARG A 78 -5.54 0.20 -5.87
C ARG A 78 -6.41 0.23 -4.61
N SER A 79 -6.68 -0.94 -4.07
CA SER A 79 -7.36 -1.11 -2.79
C SER A 79 -6.49 -0.56 -1.66
N LYS A 80 -7.06 0.31 -0.81
CA LYS A 80 -6.34 0.84 0.37
C LYS A 80 -5.98 -0.24 1.39
N LYS A 81 -6.71 -1.36 1.42
CA LYS A 81 -6.51 -2.45 2.39
C LYS A 81 -5.46 -3.47 1.91
N THR A 82 -5.55 -3.88 0.65
CA THR A 82 -4.74 -4.99 0.11
C THR A 82 -3.63 -4.54 -0.83
N GLY A 83 -3.66 -3.29 -1.32
CA GLY A 83 -2.74 -2.82 -2.36
C GLY A 83 -3.05 -3.37 -3.76
N ASN A 84 -3.99 -4.31 -3.90
CA ASN A 84 -4.31 -4.90 -5.20
C ASN A 84 -4.99 -3.88 -6.12
N PRO A 85 -4.72 -3.93 -7.44
CA PRO A 85 -5.40 -3.09 -8.42
C PRO A 85 -6.90 -3.38 -8.44
N LYS A 86 -7.71 -2.32 -8.54
CA LYS A 86 -9.18 -2.44 -8.63
C LYS A 86 -9.69 -2.65 -10.06
N GLY A 87 -8.80 -2.65 -11.05
CA GLY A 87 -9.16 -2.84 -12.47
C GLY A 87 -9.62 -1.57 -13.18
N TYR A 88 -9.33 -0.39 -12.63
CA TYR A 88 -9.55 0.89 -13.28
C TYR A 88 -8.39 1.88 -13.02
N ALA A 89 -8.24 2.85 -13.91
CA ALA A 89 -7.18 3.85 -13.89
C ALA A 89 -7.68 5.21 -14.41
N PHE A 90 -6.93 6.25 -14.08
CA PHE A 90 -7.12 7.59 -14.63
C PHE A 90 -5.84 8.05 -15.32
N ILE A 91 -5.98 8.64 -16.50
CA ILE A 91 -4.88 9.25 -17.25
C ILE A 91 -5.24 10.70 -17.52
N GLU A 92 -4.35 11.61 -17.18
CA GLU A 92 -4.43 13.02 -17.56
C GLU A 92 -3.45 13.29 -18.70
N PHE A 93 -3.99 13.75 -19.82
CA PHE A 93 -3.22 14.25 -20.95
C PHE A 93 -2.99 15.76 -20.85
N ASN A 94 -1.97 16.24 -21.55
CA ASN A 94 -1.72 17.67 -21.69
C ASN A 94 -2.85 18.43 -22.40
N SER A 95 -3.58 17.75 -23.31
CA SER A 95 -4.63 18.35 -24.14
C SER A 95 -5.95 17.58 -24.02
N GLU A 96 -7.06 18.32 -23.89
CA GLU A 96 -8.41 17.80 -23.76
C GLU A 96 -8.90 17.11 -25.03
N SER A 97 -8.52 17.64 -26.20
CA SER A 97 -8.86 17.05 -27.50
C SER A 97 -8.27 15.65 -27.63
N VAL A 98 -7.00 15.48 -27.26
CA VAL A 98 -6.31 14.18 -27.23
C VAL A 98 -7.01 13.21 -26.28
N ALA A 99 -7.44 13.68 -25.10
CA ALA A 99 -8.17 12.86 -24.14
C ALA A 99 -9.50 12.34 -24.72
N LYS A 100 -10.27 13.19 -25.42
CA LYS A 100 -11.52 12.78 -26.09
C LYS A 100 -11.29 11.75 -27.18
N ILE A 101 -10.32 12.00 -28.06
CA ILE A 101 -9.95 11.06 -29.15
C ILE A 101 -9.50 9.72 -28.58
N ALA A 102 -8.64 9.73 -27.56
CA ALA A 102 -8.15 8.50 -26.92
C ALA A 102 -9.30 7.73 -26.24
N ALA A 103 -10.24 8.43 -25.60
CA ALA A 103 -11.41 7.80 -25.00
C ALA A 103 -12.29 7.12 -26.05
N GLU A 104 -12.63 7.82 -27.13
CA GLU A 104 -13.46 7.30 -28.22
C GLU A 104 -12.79 6.11 -28.93
N ALA A 105 -11.50 6.22 -29.25
CA ALA A 105 -10.75 5.19 -29.97
C ALA A 105 -10.59 3.89 -29.17
N MET A 106 -10.47 3.98 -27.84
CA MET A 106 -10.20 2.83 -26.97
C MET A 106 -11.45 2.28 -26.27
N ASN A 107 -12.61 2.95 -26.40
CA ASN A 107 -13.83 2.47 -25.77
C ASN A 107 -14.34 1.21 -26.47
N ASN A 108 -14.65 0.17 -25.69
CA ASN A 108 -15.00 -1.17 -26.17
C ASN A 108 -13.92 -1.84 -27.02
N TYR A 109 -12.64 -1.44 -26.85
CA TYR A 109 -11.54 -2.14 -27.50
C TYR A 109 -11.30 -3.49 -26.80
N LEU A 110 -11.23 -4.58 -27.59
CA LEU A 110 -10.92 -5.90 -27.06
C LEU A 110 -9.43 -5.98 -26.71
N PHE A 111 -9.15 -6.03 -25.41
CA PHE A 111 -7.80 -6.08 -24.86
C PHE A 111 -7.66 -7.36 -24.03
N PHE A 112 -6.92 -8.34 -24.56
CA PHE A 112 -6.94 -9.72 -24.09
C PHE A 112 -8.38 -10.27 -24.09
N GLU A 113 -8.87 -10.73 -22.95
CA GLU A 113 -10.20 -11.33 -22.79
C GLU A 113 -11.26 -10.31 -22.36
N LYS A 114 -10.92 -9.00 -22.32
CA LYS A 114 -11.81 -7.96 -21.78
C LYS A 114 -11.98 -6.80 -22.74
N LEU A 115 -13.20 -6.28 -22.81
CA LEU A 115 -13.49 -5.02 -23.48
C LEU A 115 -13.16 -3.87 -22.53
N LEU A 116 -12.21 -3.03 -22.92
CA LEU A 116 -11.86 -1.84 -22.15
C LEU A 116 -13.02 -0.85 -22.17
N LYS A 117 -13.31 -0.28 -21.00
CA LYS A 117 -14.24 0.83 -20.89
C LYS A 117 -13.45 2.13 -20.82
N CYS A 118 -13.50 2.95 -21.84
CA CYS A 118 -12.77 4.22 -21.88
C CYS A 118 -13.77 5.38 -22.02
N GLU A 119 -13.74 6.31 -21.07
CA GLU A 119 -14.65 7.45 -21.06
C GLU A 119 -13.89 8.73 -20.73
N PHE A 120 -14.21 9.81 -21.44
CA PHE A 120 -13.71 11.14 -21.09
C PHE A 120 -14.39 11.63 -19.81
N VAL A 121 -13.61 12.12 -18.86
CA VAL A 121 -14.09 12.66 -17.59
C VAL A 121 -13.97 14.18 -17.63
N PRO A 122 -15.08 14.94 -17.58
CA PRO A 122 -15.02 16.38 -17.54
C PRO A 122 -14.37 16.85 -16.24
N ALA A 123 -13.66 17.97 -16.29
CA ALA A 123 -12.86 18.49 -15.18
C ALA A 123 -13.67 18.62 -13.87
N ASP A 124 -14.94 19.02 -13.95
CA ASP A 124 -15.83 19.20 -12.78
C ASP A 124 -16.11 17.89 -12.03
N LYS A 125 -16.03 16.74 -12.71
CA LYS A 125 -16.24 15.41 -12.11
C LYS A 125 -14.95 14.79 -11.58
N VAL A 126 -13.79 15.35 -11.90
CA VAL A 126 -12.50 14.84 -11.42
C VAL A 126 -12.29 15.31 -9.99
N HIS A 127 -12.32 14.37 -9.05
CA HIS A 127 -12.05 14.70 -7.65
C HIS A 127 -10.56 15.11 -7.45
N PRO A 128 -10.23 16.10 -6.61
CA PRO A 128 -8.85 16.54 -6.39
C PRO A 128 -7.88 15.42 -6.01
N SER A 129 -8.32 14.48 -5.16
CA SER A 129 -7.52 13.34 -4.71
C SER A 129 -7.41 12.18 -5.72
N THR A 130 -7.92 12.34 -6.94
CA THR A 130 -7.84 11.32 -8.01
C THR A 130 -6.40 10.95 -8.34
N PHE A 131 -5.47 11.91 -8.26
CA PHE A 131 -4.05 11.68 -8.54
C PHE A 131 -3.15 11.73 -7.30
N GLU A 132 -3.73 11.86 -6.10
CA GLU A 132 -2.96 11.80 -4.86
C GLU A 132 -2.51 10.38 -4.56
N VAL A 133 -1.20 10.20 -4.42
CA VAL A 133 -0.61 8.94 -3.97
C VAL A 133 -0.71 8.90 -2.45
N HIS A 134 -1.62 8.10 -1.91
CA HIS A 134 -1.60 7.77 -0.50
C HIS A 134 -0.64 6.60 -0.31
N GLU A 135 0.57 6.87 0.19
CA GLU A 135 1.51 5.86 0.67
C GLU A 135 0.99 5.25 1.98
N HIS A 136 -0.12 4.53 1.90
CA HIS A 136 -0.51 3.65 2.98
C HIS A 136 0.05 2.28 2.63
N GLY A 137 1.18 1.95 3.27
CA GLY A 137 1.71 0.60 3.22
C GLY A 137 0.57 -0.38 3.54
N VAL A 138 0.57 -1.55 2.88
CA VAL A 138 -0.42 -2.59 3.13
C VAL A 138 -0.30 -2.99 4.60
N ILE A 139 -1.17 -2.45 5.46
CA ILE A 139 -1.19 -2.84 6.87
C ILE A 139 -1.97 -4.15 6.92
N LEU A 140 -1.25 -5.26 7.03
CA LEU A 140 -1.90 -6.55 7.27
C LEU A 140 -2.62 -6.49 8.62
N GLY A 141 -3.78 -7.14 8.73
CA GLY A 141 -4.50 -7.20 10.02
C GLY A 141 -3.65 -7.79 11.16
N SER A 142 -2.72 -8.70 10.81
CA SER A 142 -1.70 -9.23 11.72
C SER A 142 -0.73 -8.16 12.22
N ASP A 143 -0.31 -7.22 11.38
CA ASP A 143 0.56 -6.11 11.76
C ASP A 143 -0.15 -5.16 12.73
N VAL A 144 -1.44 -4.88 12.50
CA VAL A 144 -2.27 -4.08 13.43
C VAL A 144 -2.35 -4.75 14.80
N ASN A 145 -2.63 -6.05 14.83
CA ASN A 145 -2.74 -6.80 16.09
C ASN A 145 -1.39 -6.87 16.82
N ARG A 146 -0.29 -7.09 16.10
CA ARG A 146 1.07 -7.06 16.67
C ARG A 146 1.37 -5.70 17.28
N VAL A 147 1.08 -4.61 16.56
CA VAL A 147 1.29 -3.24 17.08
C VAL A 147 0.47 -3.02 18.34
N LYS A 148 -0.82 -3.38 18.35
CA LYS A 148 -1.68 -3.26 19.53
C LYS A 148 -1.17 -4.08 20.73
N GLN A 149 -0.72 -5.31 20.50
CA GLN A 149 -0.21 -6.17 21.57
C GLN A 149 1.14 -5.70 22.12
N ASN A 150 1.99 -5.10 21.26
CA ASN A 150 3.31 -4.60 21.61
C ASN A 150 3.30 -3.15 22.14
N GLN A 151 2.13 -2.50 22.24
CA GLN A 151 2.03 -1.19 22.88
C GLN A 151 2.45 -1.30 24.35
N ILE A 152 3.27 -0.34 24.80
CA ILE A 152 3.65 -0.22 26.20
C ILE A 152 2.37 0.04 27.00
N LYS A 153 2.13 -0.76 28.04
CA LYS A 153 0.95 -0.62 28.89
C LYS A 153 1.17 0.48 29.91
N ASP A 154 0.13 1.30 30.12
CA ASP A 154 0.09 2.25 31.23
C ASP A 154 0.15 1.53 32.58
N ASN A 155 0.61 2.24 33.62
CA ASN A 155 0.76 1.69 34.97
C ASN A 155 -0.54 1.08 35.53
N GLU A 156 -1.69 1.71 35.27
CA GLU A 156 -2.99 1.20 35.70
C GLU A 156 -3.39 -0.07 34.93
N ALA A 157 -3.11 -0.11 33.62
CA ALA A 157 -3.36 -1.28 32.79
C ALA A 157 -2.45 -2.46 33.19
N LEU A 158 -1.22 -2.18 33.64
CA LEU A 158 -0.31 -3.18 34.18
C LEU A 158 -0.87 -3.79 35.47
N ARG A 159 -1.29 -2.97 36.45
CA ARG A 159 -1.95 -3.42 37.68
C ARG A 159 -3.20 -4.24 37.42
N ARG A 160 -4.03 -3.82 36.46
CA ARG A 160 -5.22 -4.59 36.05
C ARG A 160 -4.84 -5.96 35.46
N SER A 161 -3.72 -6.04 34.73
CA SER A 161 -3.19 -7.29 34.21
C SER A 161 -2.65 -8.18 35.33
N GLU A 162 -1.99 -7.61 36.34
CA GLU A 162 -1.46 -8.32 37.51
C GLU A 162 -2.60 -8.92 38.33
N ASN A 163 -3.62 -8.13 38.68
CA ASN A 163 -4.78 -8.61 39.43
C ASN A 163 -5.48 -9.76 38.71
N ARG A 164 -5.65 -9.67 37.38
CA ARG A 164 -6.21 -10.78 36.57
C ARG A 164 -5.34 -12.03 36.54
N ARG A 165 -4.01 -11.91 36.70
CA ARG A 165 -3.12 -13.06 36.81
C ARG A 165 -3.25 -13.69 38.19
N ILE A 166 -3.29 -12.88 39.25
CA ILE A 166 -3.51 -13.32 40.63
C ILE A 166 -4.86 -14.04 40.77
N ASP A 167 -5.93 -13.49 40.22
CA ASP A 167 -7.26 -14.12 40.29
C ASP A 167 -7.30 -15.47 39.55
N ARG A 168 -6.68 -15.55 38.37
CA ARG A 168 -6.56 -16.82 37.63
C ARG A 168 -5.71 -17.83 38.38
N PHE A 169 -4.66 -17.37 39.06
CA PHE A 169 -3.82 -18.22 39.88
C PHE A 169 -4.60 -18.78 41.08
N LYS A 170 -5.36 -17.94 41.80
CA LYS A 170 -6.22 -18.40 42.90
C LYS A 170 -7.23 -19.45 42.46
N LYS A 171 -7.86 -19.25 41.29
CA LYS A 171 -8.78 -20.24 40.69
C LYS A 171 -8.09 -21.54 40.33
N LEU A 172 -6.86 -21.47 39.81
CA LEU A 172 -6.07 -22.64 39.49
C LEU A 172 -5.68 -23.40 40.76
N GLN A 173 -5.25 -22.69 41.81
CA GLN A 173 -4.92 -23.28 43.11
C GLN A 173 -6.12 -24.00 43.73
N SER A 174 -7.30 -23.36 43.74
CA SER A 174 -8.52 -24.03 44.22
C SER A 174 -8.88 -25.27 43.40
N PHE A 175 -8.69 -25.22 42.07
CA PHE A 175 -8.97 -26.34 41.17
C PHE A 175 -7.99 -27.51 41.39
N LEU A 176 -6.70 -27.22 41.61
CA LEU A 176 -5.69 -28.24 41.88
C LEU A 176 -5.91 -28.90 43.25
N ALA A 177 -6.25 -28.09 44.27
CA ALA A 177 -6.61 -28.59 45.60
C ALA A 177 -7.85 -29.48 45.58
N GLU A 178 -8.88 -29.15 44.78
CA GLU A 178 -10.05 -30.02 44.60
C GLU A 178 -9.71 -31.37 43.95
N LYS A 179 -8.61 -31.44 43.19
CA LYS A 179 -8.17 -32.64 42.48
C LYS A 179 -7.08 -33.42 43.21
N ASP A 180 -6.73 -33.02 44.44
CA ASP A 180 -5.62 -33.59 45.23
C ASP A 180 -4.30 -33.63 44.44
N ILE A 181 -4.05 -32.60 43.64
CA ILE A 181 -2.81 -32.45 42.86
C ILE A 181 -1.88 -31.48 43.59
N ASP A 182 -0.83 -32.03 44.19
CA ASP A 182 0.25 -31.24 44.81
C ASP A 182 1.17 -30.68 43.73
N PHE A 183 0.94 -29.41 43.36
CA PHE A 183 1.75 -28.69 42.39
C PHE A 183 2.14 -27.30 42.91
N GLU A 184 3.40 -27.16 43.31
CA GLU A 184 3.98 -25.89 43.73
C GLU A 184 4.48 -25.10 42.51
N ILE A 185 4.06 -23.84 42.41
CA ILE A 185 4.48 -22.92 41.35
C ILE A 185 5.35 -21.85 42.00
N GLU A 186 6.68 -21.97 41.83
CA GLU A 186 7.66 -21.14 42.55
C GLU A 186 7.60 -19.64 42.24
N SER A 187 7.01 -19.21 41.12
CA SER A 187 6.60 -17.80 40.85
C SER A 187 6.27 -17.61 39.37
N PHE A 188 5.34 -16.70 39.08
CA PHE A 188 5.03 -16.25 37.70
C PHE A 188 5.09 -14.72 37.53
N LEU A 189 5.57 -14.01 38.54
CA LEU A 189 5.79 -12.57 38.48
C LEU A 189 7.30 -12.34 38.31
N PRO A 190 7.72 -11.60 37.26
CA PRO A 190 9.12 -11.22 37.08
C PRO A 190 9.60 -10.28 38.20
#